data_AF-A0A2K3NBJ9-F1
#
_entry.id   AF-A0A2K3NBJ9-F1
#
_cell.length_a   1.000
_cell.length_b   1.000
_cell.length_c   1.000
_cell.angle_alpha   90.00
_cell.angle_beta   90.00
_cell.angle_gamma   90.00
#
_symmetry.space_group_name_H-M   'P 1'
#
loop_
_entity.id
_entity.type
_entity.pdbx_description
1 polymer ?
#
loop_
_entity_poly.entity_id
_entity_poly.type
_entity_poly.pdbx_seq_one_letter_code
_entity_poly.pdbx_strand_id
1 'polypeptide(L)' 'MKEISVVQDGNYVFKEEIHYTVLKTSLFFSGDGFTVYDCHGQLVFRVDSYGPDSRNLVELVLMDPDGRCLLTVRRKVSV' A
#
# COMPACT_ATOMS: atom_id res chain seq x y z
N MET A 1 -22.30 4.56 -7.38
CA MET A 1 -20.97 4.66 -6.71
C MET A 1 -20.03 5.33 -7.69
N LYS A 2 -19.32 6.38 -7.28
CA LYS A 2 -18.38 7.09 -8.14
C LYS A 2 -17.05 6.34 -8.07
N GLU A 3 -16.61 5.77 -9.18
CA GLU A 3 -15.30 5.13 -9.28
C GLU A 3 -14.24 6.24 -9.27
N ILE A 4 -13.51 6.34 -8.16
CA ILE A 4 -12.39 7.28 -8.03
C ILE A 4 -11.14 6.44 -8.21
N SER A 5 -10.61 6.42 -9.42
CA SER A 5 -9.30 5.85 -9.72
C SER A 5 -8.23 6.90 -9.42
N VAL A 6 -7.52 6.73 -8.31
CA VAL A 6 -6.33 7.53 -8.01
C VAL A 6 -5.15 6.84 -8.69
N VAL A 7 -4.91 7.18 -9.96
CA VAL A 7 -3.78 6.64 -10.74
C VAL A 7 -2.67 7.67 -10.73
N GLN A 8 -1.55 7.32 -10.11
CA GLN A 8 -0.38 8.19 -10.01
C GLN A 8 0.51 8.16 -11.25
N ASP A 9 0.49 7.06 -12.00
CA ASP A 9 1.30 6.87 -13.19
C ASP A 9 0.65 5.82 -14.12
N GLY A 10 0.79 5.97 -15.44
CA GLY A 10 0.27 5.04 -16.45
C GLY A 10 0.90 3.65 -16.37
N ASN A 11 2.03 3.53 -15.68
CA ASN A 11 2.77 2.28 -15.45
C ASN A 11 2.02 1.27 -14.57
N TYR A 12 0.95 1.68 -13.87
CA TYR A 12 0.12 0.79 -13.05
C TYR A 12 -1.27 0.53 -13.67
N VAL A 13 -1.43 0.84 -14.96
CA VAL A 13 -2.66 0.56 -15.72
C VAL A 13 -2.41 -0.62 -16.65
N PHE A 14 -3.10 -1.72 -16.37
CA PHE A 14 -2.94 -2.96 -17.11
C PHE A 14 -4.22 -3.28 -17.90
N LYS A 15 -4.06 -3.88 -19.08
CA LYS A 15 -5.19 -4.28 -19.94
C LYS A 15 -5.93 -5.51 -19.42
N GLU A 16 -5.23 -6.33 -18.65
CA GLU A 16 -5.73 -7.59 -18.11
C GLU A 16 -5.75 -7.51 -16.59
N GLU A 17 -6.58 -8.37 -15.98
CA GLU A 17 -6.64 -8.49 -14.53
C GLU A 17 -5.32 -9.03 -13.98
N ILE A 18 -4.83 -8.43 -12.90
CA ILE A 18 -3.63 -8.88 -12.20
C ILE A 18 -4.01 -9.37 -10.81
N HIS A 19 -3.61 -10.60 -10.51
CA HIS A 19 -3.76 -11.18 -9.18
C HIS A 19 -2.54 -10.86 -8.32
N TYR A 20 -2.80 -10.28 -7.15
CA TYR A 20 -1.79 -10.03 -6.14
C TYR A 20 -2.11 -10.78 -4.85
N THR A 21 -1.04 -11.18 -4.15
CA THR A 21 -1.11 -11.81 -2.84
C THR A 21 -0.61 -10.84 -1.78
N VAL A 22 -1.41 -10.60 -0.74
CA VAL A 22 -1.02 -9.76 0.39
C VAL A 22 -0.49 -10.63 1.51
N LEU A 23 0.74 -10.36 1.95
CA LEU A 23 1.38 -11.00 3.09
C LEU A 23 1.61 -9.97 4.20
N LYS A 24 0.96 -10.22 5.33
CA LYS A 24 1.19 -9.50 6.58
C LYS A 24 2.04 -10.36 7.50
N THR A 25 3.29 -9.98 7.71
CA THR A 25 4.16 -10.65 8.67
C THR A 25 3.76 -10.25 10.09
N SER A 26 3.29 -11.19 10.90
CA SER A 26 2.86 -10.95 12.29
C SER A 26 4.04 -10.81 13.27
N LEU A 27 5.23 -10.42 12.80
CA LEU A 27 6.31 -10.09 13.73
C LEU A 27 5.88 -8.81 14.46
N PHE A 28 5.86 -8.86 15.80
CA PHE A 28 5.50 -7.76 16.71
C PHE A 28 6.54 -6.62 16.65
N PHE A 29 6.81 -6.10 15.45
CA PHE A 29 7.64 -4.94 15.22
C PHE A 29 6.77 -3.69 15.24
N SER A 30 7.35 -2.55 15.58
CA SER A 30 6.65 -1.26 15.57
C SER A 30 6.31 -0.85 14.14
N GLY A 31 5.14 -1.28 13.63
CA GLY A 31 4.59 -0.94 12.32
C GLY A 31 3.44 -1.88 11.93
N ASP A 32 2.40 -1.37 11.26
CA ASP A 32 1.27 -2.17 10.74
C ASP A 32 1.40 -2.44 9.23
N GLY A 33 2.63 -2.69 8.79
CA GLY A 33 2.96 -2.85 7.37
C GLY A 33 2.59 -4.22 6.80
N PHE A 34 2.50 -4.28 5.47
CA PHE A 34 2.36 -5.52 4.72
C PHE A 34 3.03 -5.41 3.34
N THR A 35 3.27 -6.57 2.74
CA THR A 35 3.92 -6.71 1.43
C THR A 35 2.96 -7.34 0.43
N VAL A 36 3.08 -6.95 -0.84
CA VAL A 36 2.22 -7.42 -1.93
C VAL A 36 3.09 -8.11 -2.96
N TYR A 37 2.72 -9.33 -3.35
CA TYR A 37 3.43 -10.17 -4.31
C TYR A 37 2.58 -10.48 -5.53
N ASP A 38 3.24 -10.70 -6.68
CA ASP A 38 2.59 -11.26 -7.86
C ASP A 38 2.45 -12.80 -7.79
N CYS A 39 1.88 -13.39 -8.84
CA CYS A 39 1.71 -14.84 -8.95
C CYS A 39 3.04 -15.61 -9.11
N HIS A 40 4.15 -14.90 -9.37
CA HIS A 40 5.51 -15.45 -9.44
C HIS A 40 6.28 -15.29 -8.13
N GLY A 41 5.65 -14.72 -7.09
CA GLY A 41 6.27 -14.46 -5.80
C GLY A 41 7.24 -13.27 -5.79
N GLN A 42 7.19 -12.39 -6.80
CA GLN A 42 7.98 -11.17 -6.82
C GLN A 42 7.31 -10.07 -5.99
N LEU A 43 8.11 -9.32 -5.23
CA LEU A 43 7.64 -8.16 -4.47
C LEU A 43 7.21 -7.06 -5.45
N VAL A 44 5.96 -6.64 -5.36
CA VAL A 44 5.38 -5.60 -6.23
C VAL A 44 5.17 -4.31 -5.46
N PHE A 45 4.66 -4.40 -4.24
CA PHE A 45 4.44 -3.23 -3.40
C PHE A 45 4.81 -3.49 -1.94
N ARG A 46 5.21 -2.39 -1.30
CA ARG A 46 5.37 -2.30 0.14
C ARG A 46 4.34 -1.32 0.67
N VAL A 47 3.70 -1.65 1.79
CA VAL A 47 2.75 -0.78 2.45
C VAL A 47 3.13 -0.65 3.91
N ASP A 48 3.24 0.58 4.40
CA ASP A 48 3.60 0.84 5.79
C ASP A 48 2.90 2.11 6.32
N SER A 49 2.69 2.17 7.63
CA SER A 49 2.19 3.35 8.35
C SER A 49 3.32 4.19 8.98
N TYR A 50 4.57 3.68 8.99
CA TYR A 50 5.79 4.36 9.45
C TYR A 50 5.72 4.99 10.86
N GLY A 51 4.80 4.57 11.73
CA GLY A 51 4.57 5.25 13.00
C GLY A 51 4.05 4.35 14.14
N PRO A 52 4.64 4.43 15.34
CA PRO A 52 4.11 3.80 16.55
C PRO A 52 3.00 4.64 17.23
N ASP A 53 2.87 5.92 16.87
CA ASP A 53 1.91 6.85 17.46
C ASP A 53 0.54 6.76 16.78
N SER A 54 -0.52 6.67 17.59
CA SER A 54 -1.93 6.60 17.17
C SER A 54 -2.39 7.72 16.22
N ARG A 55 -1.62 8.81 16.13
CA ARG A 55 -1.84 9.93 15.20
C ARG A 55 -1.51 9.58 13.74
N ASN A 56 -0.62 8.60 13.51
CA ASN A 56 -0.19 8.13 12.19
C ASN A 56 -0.89 6.84 11.74
N LEU A 57 -1.77 6.24 12.57
CA LEU A 57 -2.68 5.15 12.16
C LEU A 57 -3.69 5.59 11.08
N VAL A 58 -3.71 6.88 10.78
CA VAL A 58 -4.60 7.50 9.82
C VAL A 58 -3.97 7.51 8.42
N GLU A 59 -2.66 7.27 8.30
CA GLU A 59 -1.89 7.38 7.07
C GLU A 59 -1.21 6.05 6.70
N LEU A 60 -1.34 5.66 5.44
CA LEU A 60 -0.69 4.50 4.85
C LEU A 60 0.07 4.94 3.61
N VAL A 61 1.32 4.50 3.48
CA VAL A 61 2.17 4.80 2.33
C VAL A 61 2.33 3.54 1.51
N LEU A 62 1.90 3.61 0.25
CA LEU A 62 2.15 2.62 -0.78
C LEU A 62 3.47 2.96 -1.47
N MET A 63 4.35 1.99 -1.61
CA MET A 63 5.66 2.15 -2.22
C MET A 63 5.92 1.10 -3.29
N ASP A 64 6.80 1.42 -4.23
CA ASP A 64 7.40 0.46 -5.14
C ASP A 64 8.39 -0.47 -4.39
N PRO A 65 8.94 -1.50 -5.05
CA PRO A 65 9.89 -2.42 -4.42
C PRO A 65 11.19 -1.74 -3.95
N ASP A 66 11.62 -0.68 -4.65
CA ASP A 66 12.80 0.13 -4.31
C ASP A 66 12.57 1.04 -3.09
N GLY A 67 11.32 1.15 -2.62
CA GLY A 67 10.92 1.99 -1.49
C GLY A 67 10.58 3.43 -1.87
N ARG A 68 10.37 3.73 -3.16
CA ARG A 68 9.85 5.03 -3.59
C ARG A 68 8.38 5.13 -3.25
N CYS A 69 7.99 6.22 -2.60
CA CYS A 69 6.60 6.51 -2.28
C CYS A 69 5.80 6.72 -3.57
N LEU A 70 4.82 5.85 -3.79
CA LEU A 70 3.79 6.04 -4.78
C LEU A 70 2.72 6.88 -4.08
N LEU A 71 1.74 6.26 -3.45
CA LEU A 71 0.56 6.94 -2.94
C LEU A 71 0.59 7.01 -1.41
N THR A 72 0.04 8.10 -0.86
CA THR A 72 -0.32 8.16 0.56
C THR A 72 -1.84 8.19 0.70
N VAL A 73 -2.38 7.22 1.41
CA VAL A 73 -3.80 7.15 1.76
C VAL A 73 -3.96 7.68 3.17
N ARG A 74 -4.75 8.74 3.32
CA ARG A 74 -5.11 9.31 4.62
C ARG A 74 -6.60 9.17 4.88
N ARG A 75 -6.97 8.60 6.03
CA ARG A 75 -8.37 8.57 6.46
C ARG A 75 -8.82 10.00 6.83
N LYS A 76 -9.87 10.48 6.17
CA LYS A 76 -10.51 11.75 6.51
C LYS A 76 -11.19 11.61 7.88
N VAL A 77 -10.74 12.40 8.86
CA VAL A 77 -11.44 12.53 10.14
C VAL A 77 -12.56 13.55 9.94
N SER A 78 -13.81 13.11 10.07
CA SER A 78 -14.94 14.03 10.14
C SER A 78 -14.92 14.70 11.51
N VAL A 79 -14.71 16.02 11.51
CA VAL A 79 -14.92 16.88 12.68
C VAL A 79 -16.37 17.36 12.64
#